data_AF-A0A261UE10-F1
#
_entry.id   AF-A0A261UE10-F1
#
_cell.length_a   1.000
_cell.length_b   1.000
_cell.length_c   1.000
_cell.angle_alpha   90.00
_cell.angle_beta   90.00
_cell.angle_gamma   90.00
#
_symmetry.space_group_name_H-M   'P 1'
#
loop_
_entity.id
_entity.type
_entity.pdbx_description
1 polymer ?
#
loop_
_entity_poly.entity_id
_entity_poly.type
_entity_poly.pdbx_seq_one_letter_code
_entity_poly.pdbx_strand_id
1 'polypeptide(L)'
;MQRNFDLVVTILGAFRDAEASALSGRDVTAAVQELDIDDATPEEVSHHLELLADAGLIKKLTESTTGQDAIWRITWKGYDALEQDEEDEEDEEDDDVDLDD
;
A
#
# COMPACT_ATOMS: atom_id res chain seq x y z
N MET A 1 -2.39 15.85 4.04
CA MET A 1 -1.40 14.77 3.76
C MET A 1 -1.95 13.37 4.07
N GLN A 2 -2.97 13.22 4.92
CA GLN A 2 -3.54 11.91 5.31
C GLN A 2 -4.27 11.16 4.17
N ARG A 3 -4.85 11.88 3.19
CA ARG A 3 -5.54 11.30 2.02
C ARG A 3 -4.68 10.39 1.14
N ASN A 4 -3.41 10.73 0.94
CA ASN A 4 -2.52 9.94 0.10
C ASN A 4 -2.19 8.60 0.76
N PHE A 5 -2.16 8.55 2.10
CA PHE A 5 -1.87 7.34 2.85
C PHE A 5 -3.04 6.36 2.80
N ASP A 6 -4.27 6.85 3.00
CA ASP A 6 -5.50 6.05 2.93
C ASP A 6 -5.67 5.41 1.53
N LEU A 7 -5.36 6.17 0.47
CA LEU A 7 -5.32 5.67 -0.89
C LEU A 7 -4.26 4.57 -1.07
N VAL A 8 -3.07 4.73 -0.49
CA VAL A 8 -1.99 3.74 -0.54
C VAL A 8 -2.37 2.44 0.15
N VAL A 9 -2.91 2.53 1.38
CA VAL A 9 -3.37 1.36 2.15
C VAL A 9 -4.48 0.64 1.40
N THR A 10 -5.42 1.39 0.82
CA THR A 10 -6.49 0.84 -0.01
C THR A 10 -5.94 0.10 -1.24
N ILE A 11 -4.99 0.71 -1.96
CA ILE A 11 -4.34 0.10 -3.13
C ILE A 11 -3.61 -1.19 -2.73
N LEU A 12 -2.79 -1.15 -1.68
CA LEU A 12 -2.06 -2.31 -1.18
C LEU A 12 -3.00 -3.42 -0.67
N GLY A 13 -4.08 -3.03 0.02
CA GLY A 13 -5.14 -3.93 0.48
C GLY A 13 -5.84 -4.64 -0.68
N ALA A 14 -6.13 -3.92 -1.77
CA ALA A 14 -6.70 -4.52 -2.98
C ALA A 14 -5.75 -5.56 -3.60
N PHE A 15 -4.43 -5.29 -3.64
CA PHE A 15 -3.46 -6.28 -4.08
C PHE A 15 -3.35 -7.49 -3.15
N ARG A 16 -3.49 -7.29 -1.83
CA ARG A 16 -3.49 -8.38 -0.84
C ARG A 16 -4.72 -9.28 -0.99
N ASP A 17 -5.89 -8.69 -1.21
CA ASP A 17 -7.15 -9.42 -1.39
C ASP A 17 -7.20 -10.17 -2.73
N ALA A 18 -6.50 -9.65 -3.76
CA ALA A 18 -6.42 -10.29 -5.06
C ALA A 18 -5.73 -11.67 -5.00
N GLU A 19 -6.39 -12.68 -5.57
CA GLU A 19 -5.97 -14.09 -5.58
C GLU A 19 -4.55 -14.31 -6.17
N ALA A 20 -4.10 -13.44 -7.07
CA ALA A 20 -2.79 -13.51 -7.72
C ALA A 20 -1.73 -12.54 -7.13
N SER A 21 -2.09 -11.76 -6.11
CA SER A 21 -1.32 -10.62 -5.60
C SER A 21 -0.90 -9.62 -6.69
N ALA A 22 -1.60 -9.63 -7.83
CA ALA A 22 -1.28 -8.87 -9.02
C ALA A 22 -2.58 -8.35 -9.65
N LEU A 23 -2.63 -7.05 -9.91
CA LEU A 23 -3.78 -6.35 -10.47
C LEU A 23 -3.32 -5.36 -11.52
N SER A 24 -4.18 -5.09 -12.51
CA SER A 24 -3.94 -3.97 -13.43
C SER A 24 -4.31 -2.65 -12.76
N GLY A 25 -3.76 -1.54 -13.26
CA GLY A 25 -4.16 -0.20 -12.78
C GLY A 25 -5.67 0.05 -12.88
N ARG A 26 -6.36 -0.57 -13.85
CA ARG A 26 -7.83 -0.56 -13.97
C ARG A 26 -8.50 -1.28 -12.81
N ASP A 27 -8.04 -2.48 -12.48
CA ASP A 27 -8.60 -3.27 -11.39
C ASP A 27 -8.37 -2.56 -10.04
N VAL A 28 -7.18 -1.98 -9.85
CA VAL A 28 -6.87 -1.16 -8.67
C VAL A 28 -7.80 0.05 -8.59
N THR A 29 -8.00 0.77 -9.71
CA THR A 29 -8.90 1.93 -9.74
C THR A 29 -10.34 1.53 -9.45
N ALA A 30 -10.79 0.39 -9.97
CA ALA A 30 -12.12 -0.15 -9.70
C ALA A 30 -12.28 -0.51 -8.21
N ALA A 31 -11.28 -1.14 -7.59
CA ALA A 31 -11.29 -1.47 -6.16
C ALA A 31 -11.31 -0.21 -5.28
N VAL A 32 -10.52 0.82 -5.62
CA VAL A 32 -10.53 2.11 -4.90
C VAL A 32 -11.89 2.79 -5.03
N GLN A 33 -12.50 2.78 -6.22
CA GLN A 33 -13.85 3.34 -6.44
C GLN A 33 -14.94 2.54 -5.72
N GLU A 34 -14.81 1.22 -5.60
CA GLU A 34 -15.76 0.37 -4.88
C GLU A 34 -15.80 0.69 -3.38
N LEU A 35 -14.65 1.09 -2.82
CA LEU A 35 -14.50 1.45 -1.41
C LEU A 35 -14.88 2.92 -1.11
N ASP A 36 -15.35 3.67 -2.12
CA ASP A 36 -15.72 5.09 -2.04
C ASP A 36 -14.60 5.99 -1.46
N ILE A 37 -13.34 5.55 -1.62
CA ILE A 37 -12.18 6.29 -1.12
C ILE A 37 -11.83 7.42 -2.10
N ASP A 38 -12.24 8.63 -1.70
CA ASP A 38 -11.71 9.92 -2.11
C ASP A 38 -11.82 10.31 -3.61
N ASP A 39 -12.87 9.87 -4.33
CA ASP A 39 -13.11 10.20 -5.76
C ASP A 39 -11.84 10.01 -6.63
N ALA A 40 -10.99 9.06 -6.26
CA ALA A 40 -9.64 8.97 -6.79
C ALA A 40 -9.66 8.78 -8.30
N THR A 41 -9.07 9.74 -9.01
CA THR A 41 -9.05 9.67 -10.48
C THR A 41 -8.09 8.58 -10.94
N PRO A 42 -8.34 7.95 -12.12
CA PRO A 42 -7.42 6.96 -12.68
C PRO A 42 -5.99 7.50 -12.90
N GLU A 43 -5.84 8.81 -13.06
CA GLU A 43 -4.54 9.49 -13.15
C GLU A 43 -3.82 9.52 -11.80
N GLU A 44 -4.53 9.84 -10.71
CA GLU A 44 -4.00 9.82 -9.35
C GLU A 44 -3.62 8.41 -8.88
N VAL A 45 -4.45 7.42 -9.18
CA VAL A 45 -4.14 6.01 -8.91
C VAL A 45 -2.88 5.60 -9.67
N SER A 46 -2.78 5.96 -10.95
CA SER A 46 -1.57 5.65 -11.75
C SER A 46 -0.33 6.32 -11.17
N HIS A 47 -0.44 7.58 -10.74
CA HIS A 47 0.67 8.30 -10.10
C HIS A 47 1.11 7.64 -8.78
N HIS A 48 0.15 7.23 -7.94
CA HIS A 48 0.45 6.54 -6.69
C HIS A 48 1.06 5.17 -6.92
N LEU A 49 0.63 4.43 -7.94
CA LEU A 49 1.27 3.15 -8.31
C LEU A 49 2.76 3.34 -8.65
N GLU A 50 3.11 4.43 -9.34
CA GLU A 50 4.52 4.73 -9.61
C GLU A 50 5.30 5.10 -8.33
N LEU A 51 4.71 5.86 -7.41
CA LEU A 51 5.32 6.17 -6.11
C LEU A 51 5.52 4.92 -5.25
N LEU A 52 4.54 4.01 -5.22
CA LEU A 52 4.63 2.74 -4.52
C LEU A 52 5.69 1.82 -5.12
N ALA A 53 5.88 1.89 -6.43
CA ALA A 53 6.92 1.15 -7.11
C ALA A 53 8.32 1.71 -6.83
N ASP A 54 8.46 3.04 -6.75
CA ASP A 54 9.70 3.71 -6.37
C ASP A 54 10.09 3.38 -4.91
N ALA A 55 9.12 3.35 -4.00
CA ALA A 55 9.29 2.88 -2.62
C ALA A 55 9.61 1.37 -2.51
N GLY A 56 9.43 0.62 -3.61
CA GLY A 56 9.63 -0.83 -3.65
C GLY A 56 8.55 -1.63 -2.94
N LEU A 57 7.35 -1.06 -2.74
CA LEU A 57 6.18 -1.71 -2.14
C LEU A 57 5.44 -2.55 -3.16
N ILE A 58 5.32 -2.05 -4.39
CA ILE A 58 4.79 -2.80 -5.54
C ILE A 58 5.82 -2.88 -6.66
N LYS A 59 5.60 -3.77 -7.61
CA LYS A 59 6.47 -3.94 -8.77
C LYS A 59 5.63 -4.01 -10.04
N LYS A 60 6.01 -3.20 -11.03
CA LYS A 60 5.45 -3.27 -12.37
C LYS A 60 5.92 -4.54 -13.07
N LEU A 61 4.98 -5.36 -13.54
CA LEU A 61 5.25 -6.57 -14.32
C LEU A 61 5.26 -6.30 -15.83
N THR A 62 4.56 -5.25 -16.27
CA THR A 62 4.45 -4.90 -17.70
C THR A 62 5.36 -3.72 -18.04
N GLU A 63 6.54 -3.99 -18.60
CA GLU A 63 7.50 -2.95 -18.97
C GLU A 63 6.98 -2.04 -20.12
N SER A 64 6.23 -2.60 -21.08
CA SER A 64 5.74 -1.88 -22.27
C SER A 64 4.37 -1.22 -22.11
N THR A 65 3.70 -1.41 -20.98
CA THR A 65 2.33 -0.93 -20.75
C THR A 65 2.35 0.13 -19.65
N THR A 66 1.71 1.28 -19.88
CA THR A 66 1.71 2.43 -18.96
C THR A 66 0.30 2.78 -18.50
N GLY A 67 0.20 3.38 -17.31
CA GLY A 67 -1.08 3.78 -16.72
C GLY A 67 -1.94 2.60 -16.31
N GLN A 68 -3.23 2.68 -16.63
CA GLN A 68 -4.29 1.78 -16.18
C GLN A 68 -4.14 0.33 -16.69
N ASP A 69 -3.51 0.13 -17.84
CA ASP A 69 -3.36 -1.20 -18.44
C ASP A 69 -2.08 -1.92 -17.93
N ALA A 70 -1.26 -1.23 -17.12
CA ALA A 70 -0.07 -1.81 -16.53
C ALA A 70 -0.45 -2.79 -15.41
N ILE A 71 0.19 -3.96 -15.38
CA ILE A 71 0.04 -4.93 -14.29
C ILE A 71 1.08 -4.65 -13.23
N TRP A 72 0.62 -4.58 -12.00
CA TRP A 72 1.42 -4.35 -10.81
C TRP A 72 1.24 -5.54 -9.87
N ARG A 73 2.28 -5.83 -9.10
CA ARG A 73 2.28 -6.90 -8.09
C ARG A 73 2.78 -6.33 -6.78
N ILE A 74 2.10 -6.61 -5.69
CA ILE A 74 2.60 -6.27 -4.36
C ILE A 74 3.86 -7.10 -4.05
N THR A 75 4.85 -6.45 -3.45
CA THR A 75 6.09 -7.11 -3.01
C THR A 75 5.97 -7.47 -1.54
N TRP A 76 6.92 -8.27 -1.04
CA TRP A 76 7.01 -8.58 0.40
C TRP A 76 7.07 -7.31 1.27
N LYS A 77 7.72 -6.23 0.81
CA LYS A 77 7.74 -4.95 1.52
C LYS A 77 6.38 -4.25 1.55
N GLY A 78 5.56 -4.41 0.51
CA GLY A 78 4.21 -3.86 0.48
C GLY A 78 3.28 -4.56 1.48
N TYR A 79 3.50 -5.87 1.68
CA TYR A 79 2.81 -6.63 2.74
C TYR A 79 3.27 -6.18 4.13
N ASP A 80 4.59 -6.09 4.35
CA ASP A 80 5.17 -5.62 5.62
C ASP A 80 4.70 -4.20 5.99
N ALA A 81 4.61 -3.30 5.00
CA ALA A 81 4.11 -1.95 5.20
C ALA A 81 2.61 -1.87 5.54
N LEU A 82 1.82 -2.91 5.24
CA LEU A 82 0.43 -3.02 5.69
C LEU A 82 0.33 -3.60 7.10
N GLU A 83 1.28 -4.44 7.51
CA GLU A 83 1.31 -5.07 8.84
C GLU A 83 1.89 -4.13 9.92
N GLN A 84 2.75 -3.17 9.55
CA GLN A 84 3.28 -2.17 10.50
C GLN A 84 2.22 -1.22 11.09
N ASP A 85 1.01 -1.13 10.54
CA ASP A 85 -0.10 -0.42 11.19
C ASP A 85 -0.70 -1.18 12.40
N GLU A 86 -0.34 -2.46 12.61
CA GLU A 86 -0.82 -3.27 13.75
C GLU A 86 0.25 -3.49 14.86
N GLU A 87 1.52 -3.07 14.66
CA GLU A 87 2.64 -3.35 15.59
C GLU A 87 3.31 -2.10 16.23
N ASP A 88 2.61 -0.96 16.36
CA ASP A 88 3.12 0.23 17.09
C ASP A 88 2.43 0.43 18.46
N GLU A 89 2.28 -0.65 19.25
CA GLU A 89 1.80 -0.56 20.65
C GLU A 89 2.59 -1.38 21.69
N GLU A 90 3.75 -1.99 21.40
CA GLU A 90 4.48 -2.77 22.43
C GLU A 90 6.02 -2.59 22.44
N ASP A 91 6.50 -1.40 22.80
CA ASP A 91 7.74 -1.20 23.57
C ASP A 91 7.69 0.26 24.09
N GLU A 92 7.60 0.56 25.38
CA GLU A 92 8.75 0.90 26.22
C GLU A 92 8.31 1.15 27.69
N GLU A 93 8.12 0.12 28.52
CA GLU A 93 8.18 0.29 29.99
C GLU A 93 8.97 -0.87 30.65
N ASP A 94 10.24 -1.00 30.27
CA ASP A 94 11.27 -1.63 31.11
C ASP A 94 12.22 -0.52 31.59
N ASP A 95 11.71 0.41 32.41
CA ASP A 95 12.57 1.27 33.24
C ASP A 95 12.74 0.58 34.60
N ASP A 96 13.76 -0.25 34.62
CA ASP A 96 14.44 -0.83 35.77
C ASP A 96 14.78 0.30 36.78
N VAL A 97 13.85 0.62 37.68
CA VAL A 97 14.14 1.51 38.81
C VAL A 97 14.93 0.76 39.88
N ASP A 98 16.23 0.68 39.65
CA ASP A 98 17.22 0.47 40.72
C ASP A 98 17.08 1.61 41.74
N LEU A 99 16.62 1.27 42.95
CA LEU A 99 16.65 2.16 44.10
C LEU A 99 17.30 1.41 45.27
N ASP A 100 18.63 1.53 45.28
CA ASP A 100 19.57 1.34 46.39
C ASP A 100 19.17 2.18 47.63
N ASP A 101 18.79 1.52 48.75
CA ASP A 101 19.21 1.74 50.16
C ASP A 101 18.54 0.73 51.13
#